data_AF-A0A539D111-F1
#
_entry.id   AF-A0A539D111-F1
#
_cell.length_a   1.000
_cell.length_b   1.000
_cell.length_c   1.000
_cell.angle_alpha   90.00
_cell.angle_beta   90.00
_cell.angle_gamma   90.00
#
_symmetry.space_group_name_H-M   'P 1'
#
loop_
_entity.id
_entity.type
_entity.pdbx_description
1 polymer ?
#
loop_
_entity_poly.entity_id
_entity_poly.type
_entity_poly.pdbx_seq_one_letter_code
_entity_poly.pdbx_strand_id
1 'polypeptide(L)'
;MFSTKFLAGIGRALILVSLLLVCGTPAFAASYTPAGTLIRNQASATFLDAANVAQTALSNEVITTVLPIYGVSVTPNGADEGGQTQNGTAGSVVYLPYTLANSGNDKDRYTLTLSAGTTTFTPQSPAVYEDTNGNGVVDPGDVLVASGFDTGGLTRYLAGDEQVSLIVTYSIPAGATAAQKASV
;
A
#
# COMPACT_ATOMS: atom_id res chain seq x y z
N MET A 1 39.74 52.46 40.48
CA MET A 1 39.79 51.82 41.81
C MET A 1 39.50 50.34 41.57
N PHE A 2 40.56 49.49 41.69
CA PHE A 2 40.65 48.00 41.53
C PHE A 2 40.16 47.43 40.17
N SER A 3 40.92 46.86 39.21
CA SER A 3 42.19 46.09 39.08
C SER A 3 42.30 44.79 39.86
N THR A 4 42.13 43.65 39.15
CA THR A 4 43.00 42.42 39.07
C THR A 4 42.27 41.36 38.19
N LYS A 5 42.76 40.85 37.04
CA LYS A 5 43.93 40.01 36.66
C LYS A 5 43.75 38.47 36.86
N PHE A 6 43.97 37.74 35.74
CA PHE A 6 44.30 36.30 35.55
C PHE A 6 43.17 35.27 35.81
N LEU A 7 42.89 34.31 34.91
CA LEU A 7 43.73 33.15 34.57
C LEU A 7 43.69 32.76 33.08
N ALA A 8 44.87 32.44 32.55
CA ALA A 8 45.05 31.65 31.33
C ALA A 8 44.96 30.15 31.67
N GLY A 9 44.42 29.33 30.76
CA GLY A 9 44.38 27.88 30.95
C GLY A 9 43.78 27.10 29.77
N ILE A 10 44.66 26.74 28.81
CA ILE A 10 44.78 25.43 28.16
C ILE A 10 43.53 24.79 27.54
N GLY A 11 43.59 24.54 26.22
CA GLY A 11 42.79 23.47 25.62
C GLY A 11 42.56 23.60 24.12
N ARG A 12 43.60 23.41 23.30
CA ARG A 12 43.39 23.02 21.90
C ARG A 12 42.78 21.62 21.91
N ALA A 13 41.49 21.50 21.62
CA ALA A 13 40.85 20.24 21.26
C ALA A 13 40.19 20.42 19.89
N LEU A 14 40.72 19.72 18.90
CA LEU A 14 40.09 19.50 17.60
C LEU A 14 38.63 19.04 17.82
N ILE A 15 37.68 19.72 17.19
CA ILE A 15 36.33 19.16 16.97
C ILE A 15 36.17 19.00 15.46
N LEU A 16 36.45 17.78 15.01
CA LEU A 16 35.93 17.22 13.78
C LEU A 16 35.09 16.00 14.17
N VAL A 17 34.02 15.77 13.41
CA VAL A 17 33.08 14.62 13.40
C VAL A 17 31.74 14.83 14.14
N SER A 18 30.67 15.06 13.36
CA SER A 18 29.53 14.13 13.18
C SER A 18 28.46 14.84 12.33
N LEU A 19 28.37 14.52 11.04
CA LEU A 19 27.48 13.51 10.45
C LEU A 19 25.99 13.92 10.51
N LEU A 20 25.59 14.63 9.44
CA LEU A 20 24.32 14.54 8.72
C LEU A 20 23.15 13.85 9.46
N LEU A 21 22.31 14.63 10.13
CA LEU A 21 20.97 14.20 10.48
C LEU A 21 20.06 14.43 9.26
N VAL A 22 20.00 13.45 8.35
CA VAL A 22 18.86 13.34 7.44
C VAL A 22 17.68 12.96 8.33
N CYS A 23 16.90 13.96 8.71
CA CYS A 23 15.55 13.75 9.20
C CYS A 23 14.76 13.16 8.03
N GLY A 24 14.71 11.83 7.95
CA GLY A 24 13.71 11.14 7.15
C GLY A 24 12.36 11.49 7.76
N THR A 25 11.72 12.54 7.27
CA THR A 25 10.29 12.70 7.49
C THR A 25 9.65 11.47 6.87
N PRO A 26 8.87 10.66 7.61
CA PRO A 26 7.98 9.74 6.94
C PRO A 26 7.12 10.63 6.04
N ALA A 27 7.19 10.40 4.73
CA ALA A 27 6.15 10.89 3.86
C ALA A 27 4.87 10.28 4.43
N PHE A 28 4.07 11.09 5.12
CA PHE A 28 2.70 10.72 5.38
C PHE A 28 2.10 10.56 3.99
N ALA A 29 2.02 9.31 3.53
CA ALA A 29 1.14 8.98 2.43
C ALA A 29 -0.21 9.56 2.84
N ALA A 30 -0.68 10.54 2.09
CA ALA A 30 -1.95 11.19 2.38
C ALA A 30 -3.02 10.12 2.16
N SER A 31 -3.41 9.44 3.24
CA SER A 31 -4.53 8.53 3.20
C SER A 31 -5.79 9.35 2.97
N TYR A 32 -6.66 8.87 2.06
CA TYR A 32 -7.90 9.56 1.76
C TYR A 32 -8.76 9.65 3.02
N THR A 33 -9.55 10.73 3.16
CA THR A 33 -10.59 10.76 4.19
C THR A 33 -11.59 9.63 3.90
N PRO A 34 -11.85 8.73 4.87
CA PRO A 34 -12.76 7.61 4.64
C PRO A 34 -14.16 8.06 4.22
N ALA A 35 -14.78 7.31 3.31
CA ALA A 35 -16.16 7.54 2.92
C ALA A 35 -17.10 7.52 4.14
N GLY A 36 -18.15 8.35 4.09
CA GLY A 36 -19.10 8.51 5.20
C GLY A 36 -18.62 9.42 6.33
N THR A 37 -17.38 9.92 6.29
CA THR A 37 -16.91 10.93 7.25
C THR A 37 -17.79 12.18 7.18
N LEU A 38 -18.30 12.61 8.33
CA LEU A 38 -19.11 13.82 8.47
C LEU A 38 -18.22 15.00 8.88
N ILE A 39 -18.04 15.96 7.99
CA ILE A 39 -17.36 17.23 8.25
C ILE A 39 -18.42 18.23 8.73
N ARG A 40 -18.26 18.68 9.98
CA ARG A 40 -19.20 19.57 10.66
C ARG A 40 -18.60 20.97 10.78
N ASN A 41 -19.37 21.99 10.40
CA ASN A 41 -18.98 23.39 10.56
C ASN A 41 -20.05 24.15 11.35
N GLN A 42 -19.63 24.79 12.44
CA GLN A 42 -20.46 25.66 13.27
C GLN A 42 -19.63 26.87 13.71
N ALA A 43 -20.15 28.07 13.46
CA ALA A 43 -19.53 29.31 13.90
C ALA A 43 -19.96 29.65 15.33
N SER A 44 -19.08 30.32 16.06
CA SER A 44 -19.39 30.91 17.37
C SER A 44 -19.00 32.39 17.37
N ALA A 45 -19.78 33.19 18.10
CA ALA A 45 -19.49 34.60 18.35
C ALA A 45 -19.61 34.88 19.85
N THR A 46 -18.67 35.64 20.40
CA THR A 46 -18.72 36.11 21.79
C THR A 46 -18.93 37.62 21.81
N PHE A 47 -19.87 38.08 22.62
CA PHE A 47 -20.21 39.50 22.76
C PHE A 47 -20.50 39.84 24.22
N LEU A 48 -20.45 41.12 24.58
CA LEU A 48 -20.91 41.57 25.90
C LEU A 48 -22.38 41.96 25.82
N ASP A 49 -23.17 41.54 26.80
CA ASP A 49 -24.54 42.02 26.94
C ASP A 49 -24.60 43.42 27.59
N ALA A 50 -25.82 43.93 27.78
CA ALA A 50 -26.04 45.24 28.38
C ALA A 50 -25.52 45.37 29.83
N ALA A 51 -25.24 44.25 30.51
CA ALA A 51 -24.65 44.21 31.85
C ALA A 51 -23.12 44.02 31.81
N ASN A 52 -22.48 44.13 30.64
CA ASN A 52 -21.06 43.83 30.41
C ASN A 52 -20.67 42.37 30.73
N VAL A 53 -21.61 41.43 30.63
CA VAL A 53 -21.33 39.99 30.80
C VAL A 53 -21.11 39.36 29.43
N ALA A 54 -20.07 38.53 29.31
CA ALA A 54 -19.77 37.82 28.08
C ALA A 54 -20.81 36.73 27.80
N GLN A 55 -21.35 36.74 26.57
CA GLN A 55 -22.31 35.80 26.04
C GLN A 55 -21.75 35.16 24.78
N THR A 56 -22.10 33.90 24.53
CA THR A 56 -21.74 33.18 23.31
C THR A 56 -22.99 32.81 22.53
N ALA A 57 -23.00 33.14 21.24
CA ALA A 57 -24.00 32.67 20.28
C ALA A 57 -23.36 31.69 19.30
N LEU A 58 -24.09 30.62 18.96
CA LEU A 58 -23.69 29.63 17.97
C LEU A 58 -24.56 29.77 16.71
N SER A 59 -23.97 29.51 15.54
CA SER A 59 -24.74 29.37 14.30
C SER A 59 -25.43 28.00 14.22
N ASN A 60 -26.25 27.82 13.19
CA ASN A 60 -26.64 26.48 12.75
C ASN A 60 -25.41 25.69 12.29
N GLU A 61 -25.52 24.37 12.37
CA GLU A 61 -24.50 23.44 11.88
C GLU A 61 -24.70 23.15 10.39
N VAL A 62 -23.60 23.12 9.64
CA VAL A 62 -23.54 22.60 8.26
C VAL A 62 -22.76 21.29 8.28
N ILE A 63 -23.34 20.25 7.68
CA ILE A 63 -22.74 18.91 7.60
C ILE A 63 -22.43 18.58 6.15
N THR A 64 -21.18 18.19 5.88
CA THR A 64 -20.73 17.69 4.58
C THR A 64 -20.26 16.25 4.74
N THR A 65 -20.79 15.34 3.93
CA THR A 65 -20.42 13.92 3.95
C THR A 65 -19.39 13.63 2.87
N VAL A 66 -18.31 12.94 3.23
CA VAL A 66 -17.31 12.44 2.27
C VAL A 66 -17.92 11.28 1.49
N LEU A 67 -17.91 11.39 0.16
CA LEU A 67 -18.43 10.35 -0.73
C LEU A 67 -17.37 9.27 -1.02
N PRO A 68 -17.79 8.05 -1.39
CA PRO A 68 -16.88 6.99 -1.80
C PRO A 68 -16.26 7.28 -3.16
N ILE A 69 -14.97 6.99 -3.26
CA ILE A 69 -14.17 6.86 -4.47
C ILE A 69 -13.79 5.40 -4.54
N TYR A 70 -14.09 4.76 -5.66
CA TYR A 70 -13.74 3.37 -5.91
C TYR A 70 -12.51 3.31 -6.80
N GLY A 71 -11.60 2.39 -6.48
CA GLY A 71 -10.35 2.22 -7.21
C GLY A 71 -9.75 0.86 -6.97
N VAL A 72 -9.12 0.31 -8.01
CA VAL A 72 -8.32 -0.92 -7.92
C VAL A 72 -7.02 -0.72 -8.65
N SER A 73 -5.94 -1.24 -8.09
CA SER A 73 -4.66 -1.35 -8.78
C SER A 73 -4.07 -2.73 -8.51
N VAL A 74 -3.53 -3.36 -9.55
CA VAL A 74 -2.71 -4.56 -9.43
C VAL A 74 -1.35 -4.22 -10.04
N THR A 75 -0.29 -4.42 -9.27
CA THR A 75 1.08 -4.16 -9.71
C THR A 75 1.98 -5.39 -9.48
N PRO A 76 3.01 -5.62 -10.30
CA PRO A 76 3.34 -4.88 -11.51
C PRO A 76 2.25 -5.00 -12.59
N ASN A 77 2.08 -3.93 -13.36
CA ASN A 77 1.22 -3.88 -14.55
C ASN A 77 2.06 -3.36 -15.73
N GLY A 78 1.70 -3.70 -16.97
CA GLY A 78 2.55 -3.34 -18.10
C GLY A 78 2.10 -3.90 -19.45
N ALA A 79 2.94 -3.67 -20.47
CA ALA A 79 2.67 -4.04 -21.87
C ALA A 79 2.81 -5.54 -22.16
N ASP A 80 3.59 -6.26 -21.34
CA ASP A 80 3.62 -7.72 -21.38
C ASP A 80 2.31 -8.24 -20.77
N GLU A 81 1.73 -9.31 -21.35
CA GLU A 81 0.50 -9.92 -20.84
C GLU A 81 0.70 -10.34 -19.35
N GLY A 82 0.21 -9.51 -18.42
CA GLY A 82 0.40 -9.69 -16.97
C GLY A 82 1.44 -8.77 -16.29
N GLY A 83 2.18 -7.94 -17.02
CA GLY A 83 3.06 -6.92 -16.44
C GLY A 83 4.38 -7.43 -15.83
N GLN A 84 4.66 -8.73 -15.89
CA GLN A 84 5.94 -9.32 -15.49
C GLN A 84 6.30 -10.54 -16.35
N THR A 85 7.60 -10.83 -16.45
CA THR A 85 8.13 -11.99 -17.18
C THR A 85 9.11 -12.75 -16.30
N GLN A 86 8.99 -14.07 -16.28
CA GLN A 86 9.90 -14.96 -15.57
C GLN A 86 10.34 -16.13 -16.46
N ASN A 87 11.63 -16.44 -16.43
CA ASN A 87 12.17 -17.64 -17.06
C ASN A 87 12.06 -18.83 -16.11
N GLY A 88 11.80 -20.02 -16.65
CA GLY A 88 11.74 -21.25 -15.88
C GLY A 88 12.25 -22.45 -16.68
N THR A 89 12.48 -23.54 -15.97
CA THR A 89 12.87 -24.83 -16.56
C THR A 89 11.66 -25.74 -16.63
N ALA A 90 11.63 -26.65 -17.61
CA ALA A 90 10.58 -27.67 -17.72
C ALA A 90 10.47 -28.46 -16.40
N GLY A 91 9.24 -28.63 -15.91
CA GLY A 91 8.95 -29.29 -14.64
C GLY A 91 9.04 -28.40 -13.39
N SER A 92 9.50 -27.16 -13.51
CA SER A 92 9.58 -26.22 -12.38
C SER A 92 8.28 -25.45 -12.15
N VAL A 93 8.10 -24.95 -10.93
CA VAL A 93 7.05 -23.99 -10.57
C VAL A 93 7.56 -22.56 -10.80
N VAL A 94 6.70 -21.72 -11.34
CA VAL A 94 6.92 -20.28 -11.50
C VAL A 94 6.14 -19.54 -10.42
N TYR A 95 6.75 -18.51 -9.85
CA TYR A 95 6.15 -17.61 -8.85
C TYR A 95 6.18 -16.19 -9.40
N LEU A 96 5.01 -15.56 -9.48
CA LEU A 96 4.82 -14.21 -10.00
C LEU A 96 4.18 -13.36 -8.89
N PRO A 97 4.96 -12.59 -8.12
CA PRO A 97 4.43 -11.76 -7.04
C PRO A 97 3.70 -10.53 -7.61
N TYR A 98 2.56 -10.21 -7.02
CA TYR A 98 1.74 -9.04 -7.31
C TYR A 98 1.33 -8.33 -6.01
N THR A 99 0.91 -7.07 -6.12
CA THR A 99 0.26 -6.32 -5.06
C THR A 99 -1.10 -5.88 -5.56
N LEU A 100 -2.16 -6.26 -4.84
CA LEU A 100 -3.51 -5.74 -5.04
C LEU A 100 -3.74 -4.60 -4.06
N ALA A 101 -4.11 -3.43 -4.57
CA ALA A 101 -4.39 -2.23 -3.78
C ALA A 101 -5.82 -1.75 -4.02
N ASN A 102 -6.52 -1.42 -2.92
CA ASN A 102 -7.70 -0.57 -2.99
C ASN A 102 -7.23 0.89 -3.06
N SER A 103 -7.28 1.48 -4.25
CA SER A 103 -6.93 2.89 -4.47
C SER A 103 -8.09 3.86 -4.24
N GLY A 104 -9.20 3.35 -3.68
CA GLY A 104 -10.33 4.13 -3.22
C GLY A 104 -10.21 4.58 -1.76
N ASN A 105 -11.23 5.30 -1.29
CA ASN A 105 -11.32 5.79 0.09
C ASN A 105 -12.40 5.09 0.92
N ASP A 106 -13.00 4.02 0.39
CA ASP A 106 -13.98 3.20 1.09
C ASP A 106 -13.55 1.75 1.08
N LYS A 107 -14.07 0.96 2.03
CA LYS A 107 -13.89 -0.48 2.04
C LYS A 107 -14.60 -1.08 0.83
N ASP A 108 -13.86 -1.81 0.01
CA ASP A 108 -14.40 -2.45 -1.20
C ASP A 108 -14.05 -3.94 -1.24
N ARG A 109 -14.62 -4.62 -2.21
CA ARG A 109 -14.64 -6.07 -2.36
C ARG A 109 -14.12 -6.48 -3.74
N TYR A 110 -13.00 -7.20 -3.75
CA TYR A 110 -12.32 -7.65 -4.95
C TYR A 110 -12.46 -9.15 -5.15
N THR A 111 -12.92 -9.53 -6.33
CA THR A 111 -12.92 -10.94 -6.77
C THR A 111 -11.74 -11.15 -7.71
N LEU A 112 -10.91 -12.14 -7.41
CA LEU A 112 -9.77 -12.50 -8.23
C LEU A 112 -10.11 -13.68 -9.14
N THR A 113 -9.72 -13.55 -10.41
CA THR A 113 -9.85 -14.61 -11.42
C THR A 113 -8.51 -14.75 -12.12
N LEU A 114 -8.00 -15.97 -12.20
CA LEU A 114 -6.86 -16.31 -13.04
C LEU A 114 -7.32 -16.63 -14.45
N SER A 115 -6.63 -16.13 -15.46
CA SER A 115 -6.95 -16.37 -16.86
C SER A 115 -5.70 -16.62 -17.66
N ALA A 116 -5.69 -17.61 -18.54
CA ALA A 116 -4.57 -17.79 -19.46
C ALA A 116 -4.65 -16.77 -20.60
N GLY A 117 -3.50 -16.15 -20.92
CA GLY A 117 -3.31 -15.32 -22.11
C GLY A 117 -2.81 -16.14 -23.30
N THR A 118 -1.88 -15.57 -24.07
CA THR A 118 -1.23 -16.26 -25.17
C THR A 118 -0.22 -17.27 -24.64
N THR A 119 -0.46 -18.57 -24.89
CA THR A 119 0.39 -19.65 -24.41
C THR A 119 0.83 -20.60 -25.52
N THR A 120 2.10 -21.01 -25.54
CA THR A 120 2.66 -22.05 -26.44
C THR A 120 2.99 -23.36 -25.71
N PHE A 121 2.81 -23.40 -24.40
CA PHE A 121 2.65 -24.62 -23.59
C PHE A 121 1.44 -24.42 -22.65
N THR A 122 0.83 -25.50 -22.15
CA THR A 122 -0.29 -25.39 -21.19
C THR A 122 0.23 -25.32 -19.75
N PRO A 123 0.08 -24.20 -19.03
CA PRO A 123 0.43 -24.12 -17.61
C PRO A 123 -0.36 -25.15 -16.80
N GLN A 124 0.30 -25.82 -15.85
CA GLN A 124 -0.33 -26.83 -14.99
C GLN A 124 -0.56 -26.26 -13.59
N SER A 125 -1.68 -26.66 -12.97
CA SER A 125 -2.03 -26.29 -11.58
C SER A 125 -1.90 -24.79 -11.27
N PRO A 126 -2.52 -23.88 -12.07
CA PRO A 126 -2.46 -22.45 -11.79
C PRO A 126 -3.17 -22.12 -10.47
N ALA A 127 -2.58 -21.25 -9.66
CA ALA A 127 -3.14 -20.84 -8.38
C ALA A 127 -2.69 -19.43 -7.96
N VAL A 128 -3.51 -18.75 -7.16
CA VAL A 128 -3.17 -17.48 -6.48
C VAL A 128 -3.11 -17.74 -4.99
N TYR A 129 -2.02 -17.28 -4.36
CA TYR A 129 -1.86 -17.25 -2.92
C TYR A 129 -1.82 -15.80 -2.44
N GLU A 130 -2.31 -15.56 -1.23
CA GLU A 130 -2.00 -14.35 -0.48
C GLU A 130 -0.71 -14.59 0.29
N ASP A 131 0.29 -13.77 -0.01
CA ASP A 131 1.62 -13.82 0.60
C ASP A 131 1.59 -13.04 1.92
N THR A 132 1.61 -13.78 3.03
CA THR A 132 1.44 -13.18 4.35
C THR A 132 2.71 -12.49 4.83
N ASN A 133 3.88 -12.87 4.30
CA ASN A 133 5.17 -12.36 4.75
C ASN A 133 5.85 -11.42 3.73
N GLY A 134 5.31 -11.32 2.51
CA GLY A 134 5.74 -10.41 1.45
C GLY A 134 7.07 -10.82 0.79
N ASN A 135 7.48 -12.09 0.86
CA ASN A 135 8.76 -12.54 0.31
C ASN A 135 8.69 -13.02 -1.15
N GLY A 136 7.49 -13.10 -1.74
CA GLY A 136 7.27 -13.49 -3.13
C GLY A 136 7.41 -14.98 -3.45
N VAL A 137 7.47 -15.85 -2.44
CA VAL A 137 7.44 -17.31 -2.60
C VAL A 137 6.33 -17.91 -1.76
N VAL A 138 5.75 -19.03 -2.19
CA VAL A 138 4.67 -19.67 -1.42
C VAL A 138 5.26 -20.45 -0.25
N ASP A 139 4.88 -20.06 0.96
CA ASP A 139 5.32 -20.64 2.23
C ASP A 139 4.17 -21.29 3.02
N PRO A 140 4.48 -22.18 4.00
CA PRO A 140 3.50 -22.61 4.98
C PRO A 140 2.93 -21.43 5.76
N GLY A 141 1.64 -21.16 5.56
CA GLY A 141 0.95 -20.03 6.18
C GLY A 141 0.28 -19.11 5.15
N ASP A 142 0.71 -19.16 3.89
CA ASP A 142 0.06 -18.44 2.81
C ASP A 142 -1.31 -19.03 2.50
N VAL A 143 -2.24 -18.15 2.13
CA VAL A 143 -3.65 -18.52 1.96
C VAL A 143 -3.94 -18.72 0.49
N LEU A 144 -4.45 -19.91 0.11
CA LEU A 144 -4.92 -20.14 -1.26
C LEU A 144 -6.17 -19.30 -1.53
N VAL A 145 -6.07 -18.39 -2.51
CA VAL A 145 -7.13 -17.45 -2.90
C VAL A 145 -7.91 -17.97 -4.10
N ALA A 146 -7.24 -18.54 -5.09
CA ALA A 146 -7.87 -19.10 -6.27
C ALA A 146 -7.05 -20.28 -6.81
N SER A 147 -7.70 -21.21 -7.48
CA SER A 147 -7.06 -22.35 -8.14
C SER A 147 -7.80 -22.66 -9.43
N GLY A 148 -7.05 -22.96 -10.49
CA GLY A 148 -7.61 -23.14 -11.83
C GLY A 148 -7.80 -21.82 -12.58
N PHE A 149 -7.90 -21.92 -13.89
CA PHE A 149 -8.29 -20.79 -14.75
C PHE A 149 -9.80 -20.59 -14.71
N ASP A 150 -10.22 -19.33 -14.82
CA ASP A 150 -11.61 -18.87 -14.95
C ASP A 150 -12.55 -19.41 -13.86
N THR A 151 -11.97 -19.86 -12.76
CA THR A 151 -12.66 -20.32 -11.58
C THR A 151 -12.71 -19.12 -10.66
N GLY A 152 -13.89 -18.49 -10.54
CA GLY A 152 -14.05 -17.33 -9.66
C GLY A 152 -13.50 -17.63 -8.26
N GLY A 153 -12.49 -16.87 -7.84
CA GLY A 153 -11.74 -17.13 -6.61
C GLY A 153 -12.41 -16.59 -5.36
N LEU A 154 -11.70 -16.70 -4.24
CA LEU A 154 -12.07 -16.07 -2.98
C LEU A 154 -12.17 -14.55 -3.16
N THR A 155 -13.12 -13.99 -2.45
CA THR A 155 -13.36 -12.55 -2.42
C THR A 155 -12.55 -11.91 -1.30
N ARG A 156 -11.79 -10.86 -1.61
CA ARG A 156 -11.02 -10.08 -0.63
C ARG A 156 -11.68 -8.75 -0.35
N TYR A 157 -11.79 -8.43 0.93
CA TYR A 157 -12.22 -7.11 1.37
C TYR A 157 -10.99 -6.32 1.78
N LEU A 158 -10.83 -5.12 1.23
CA LEU A 158 -9.74 -4.21 1.57
C LEU A 158 -10.35 -2.86 1.95
N ALA A 159 -9.92 -2.29 3.08
CA ALA A 159 -10.20 -0.90 3.42
C ALA A 159 -9.63 0.06 2.35
N GLY A 160 -10.09 1.31 2.35
CA GLY A 160 -9.47 2.34 1.51
C GLY A 160 -7.98 2.46 1.81
N ASP A 161 -7.16 2.60 0.78
CA ASP A 161 -5.69 2.58 0.82
C ASP A 161 -5.03 1.28 1.32
N GLU A 162 -5.80 0.22 1.59
CA GLU A 162 -5.24 -1.08 2.00
C GLU A 162 -4.69 -1.85 0.80
N GLN A 163 -3.60 -2.57 1.03
CA GLN A 163 -2.91 -3.38 0.03
C GLN A 163 -2.62 -4.77 0.57
N VAL A 164 -2.61 -5.75 -0.34
CA VAL A 164 -2.28 -7.14 -0.03
C VAL A 164 -1.31 -7.69 -1.07
N SER A 165 -0.34 -8.47 -0.59
CA SER A 165 0.62 -9.19 -1.43
C SER A 165 0.01 -10.50 -1.92
N LEU A 166 0.18 -10.78 -3.21
CA LEU A 166 -0.35 -11.95 -3.88
C LEU A 166 0.79 -12.65 -4.61
N ILE A 167 0.69 -13.97 -4.78
CA ILE A 167 1.60 -14.75 -5.62
C ILE A 167 0.76 -15.57 -6.58
N VAL A 168 0.91 -15.31 -7.87
CA VAL A 168 0.39 -16.16 -8.93
C VAL A 168 1.41 -17.26 -9.20
N THR A 169 0.95 -18.50 -9.27
CA THR A 169 1.78 -19.68 -9.48
C THR A 169 1.24 -20.55 -10.58
N TYR A 170 2.14 -21.23 -11.29
CA TYR A 170 1.81 -22.34 -12.18
C TYR A 170 3.05 -23.21 -12.40
N SER A 171 2.86 -24.45 -12.84
CA SER A 171 3.94 -25.37 -13.19
C SER A 171 4.16 -25.43 -14.70
N ILE A 172 5.43 -25.40 -15.12
CA ILE A 172 5.82 -25.61 -16.51
C ILE A 172 5.78 -27.12 -16.80
N PRO A 173 5.09 -27.59 -17.86
CA PRO A 173 5.11 -29.00 -18.23
C PRO A 173 6.53 -29.55 -18.42
N ALA A 174 6.79 -30.79 -18.02
CA ALA A 174 8.09 -31.44 -18.22
C ALA A 174 8.49 -31.59 -19.70
N GLY A 175 7.51 -31.58 -20.61
CA GLY A 175 7.72 -31.60 -22.06
C GLY A 175 7.94 -30.22 -22.69
N ALA A 176 7.99 -29.14 -21.90
CA ALA A 176 8.22 -27.80 -22.44
C ALA A 176 9.65 -27.67 -23.00
N THR A 177 9.76 -27.01 -24.15
CA THR A 177 11.02 -26.76 -24.87
C THR A 177 11.41 -25.29 -24.79
N ALA A 178 12.66 -25.00 -25.14
CA ALA A 178 13.16 -23.62 -25.18
C ALA A 178 12.32 -22.74 -26.10
N ALA A 179 12.19 -21.45 -25.74
CA ALA A 179 11.40 -20.43 -26.43
C ALA A 179 9.87 -20.60 -26.39
N GLN A 180 9.33 -21.66 -25.77
CA GLN A 180 7.92 -21.67 -25.40
C GLN A 180 7.63 -20.68 -24.27
N LYS A 181 6.41 -20.15 -24.21
CA LYS A 181 5.96 -19.13 -23.28
C LYS A 181 4.52 -19.38 -22.85
N ALA A 182 4.15 -18.87 -21.70
CA ALA A 182 2.76 -18.79 -21.29
C ALA A 182 2.52 -17.48 -20.55
N SER A 183 1.39 -16.84 -20.84
CA SER A 183 0.81 -15.78 -20.03
C SER A 183 -0.30 -16.35 -19.14
N VAL A 184 -0.32 -15.93 -17.88
CA VAL A 184 -1.26 -16.34 -16.82
C VAL A 184 -1.64 -15.13 -15.99
#